data_AF-A0A5M8PQM2-F1
#
_entry.id   AF-A0A5M8PQM2-F1
#
_cell.length_a   1.000
_cell.length_b   1.000
_cell.length_c   1.000
_cell.angle_alpha   90.00
_cell.angle_beta   90.00
_cell.angle_gamma   90.00
#
_symmetry.space_group_name_H-M   'P 1'
#
loop_
_entity.id
_entity.type
_entity.pdbx_description
1 polymer ?
#
loop_
_entity_poly.entity_id
_entity_poly.type
_entity_poly.pdbx_seq_one_letter_code
_entity_poly.pdbx_strand_id
1 'polypeptide(L)'
;MDQENCQQLCEVCEPINFGRYFTNQIDNCVTQYKETGADANALKLGYLKDIYRRSSSCPFCRLVVMAICRNDASWSFTPDQRVAADLHEEEQIECWIYSYCFADYNPEEPGSEKVYRIGIAARQSEDDLPEDDDFVGSIQLLAEDARQINRSELFHGRIVDTTKVDMNLASNWLRICESEHGDKCEKLGPAFDGRDMHLYNLILIDVKNLYIFQTPDELAATLRFICLSYCWPPKKPFMLTQANFSELLQKGSIESKMELLPDAIRDAIHCVSDLGETYLWVDSLCII
;
A
#
# COMPACT_ATOMS: atom_id res chain seq x y z
N MET A 1 10.77 -18.15 28.23
CA MET A 1 12.13 -17.60 28.20
C MET A 1 12.00 -16.11 27.99
N ASP A 2 12.17 -15.40 29.10
CA ASP A 2 12.26 -13.97 29.37
C ASP A 2 12.24 -13.03 28.14
N GLN A 3 11.10 -12.37 27.95
CA GLN A 3 10.88 -11.32 26.95
C GLN A 3 11.46 -9.95 27.36
N GLU A 4 12.10 -9.82 28.53
CA GLU A 4 12.59 -8.54 29.05
C GLU A 4 14.00 -8.13 28.58
N ASN A 5 14.74 -9.00 27.85
CA ASN A 5 16.16 -8.74 27.52
C ASN A 5 16.44 -8.35 26.05
N CYS A 6 15.42 -7.98 25.27
CA CYS A 6 15.49 -7.85 23.81
C CYS A 6 15.42 -6.40 23.28
N GLN A 7 15.97 -5.42 24.00
CA GLN A 7 15.85 -4.00 23.65
C GLN A 7 17.15 -3.30 23.25
N GLN A 8 18.31 -3.94 23.38
CA GLN A 8 19.58 -3.32 23.04
C GLN A 8 20.01 -3.66 21.62
N LEU A 9 20.47 -2.65 20.89
CA LEU A 9 21.10 -2.82 19.59
C LEU A 9 22.46 -3.52 19.79
N CYS A 10 22.86 -4.37 18.83
CA CYS A 10 24.21 -4.94 18.85
C CYS A 10 25.28 -3.88 18.50
N GLU A 11 26.55 -4.18 18.74
CA GLU A 11 27.69 -3.27 18.50
C GLU A 11 27.75 -2.69 17.07
N VAL A 12 27.23 -3.40 16.08
CA VAL A 12 27.16 -2.94 14.68
C VAL A 12 26.00 -1.97 14.48
N CYS A 13 24.88 -2.17 15.18
CA CYS A 13 23.65 -1.42 14.96
C CYS A 13 23.50 -0.22 15.92
N GLU A 14 24.12 -0.28 17.09
CA GLU A 14 24.09 0.80 18.10
C GLU A 14 24.57 2.16 17.58
N PRO A 15 25.64 2.24 16.76
CA PRO A 15 26.11 3.54 16.23
C PRO A 15 25.23 4.13 15.12
N ILE A 16 24.22 3.40 14.63
CA ILE A 16 23.41 3.82 13.47
C ILE A 16 22.50 4.98 13.88
N ASN A 17 22.63 6.10 13.18
CA ASN A 17 21.69 7.21 13.30
C ASN A 17 20.49 6.99 12.37
N PHE A 18 19.49 6.23 12.82
CA PHE A 18 18.28 5.92 12.02
C PHE A 18 17.54 7.18 11.55
N GLY A 19 17.48 8.21 12.40
CA GLY A 19 16.86 9.49 12.03
C GLY A 19 17.50 10.08 10.77
N ARG A 20 18.82 9.95 10.60
CA ARG A 20 19.52 10.43 9.40
C ARG A 20 19.08 9.65 8.14
N TYR A 21 18.95 8.33 8.23
CA TYR A 21 18.50 7.50 7.11
C TYR A 21 17.04 7.78 6.73
N PHE A 22 16.16 8.07 7.69
CA PHE A 22 14.76 8.42 7.37
C PHE A 22 14.55 9.88 6.95
N THR A 23 15.58 10.72 6.97
CA THR A 23 15.47 12.15 6.63
C THR A 23 16.35 12.62 5.49
N ASN A 24 17.32 11.81 5.05
CA ASN A 24 18.26 12.15 4.00
C ASN A 24 18.50 10.94 3.12
N GLN A 25 18.66 11.18 1.82
CA GLN A 25 19.21 10.21 0.89
C GLN A 25 20.73 10.19 1.06
N ILE A 26 21.24 9.08 1.60
CA ILE A 26 22.65 8.87 1.96
C ILE A 26 23.03 7.44 1.60
N ASP A 27 24.33 7.23 1.43
CA ASP A 27 24.92 5.88 1.29
C ASP A 27 24.39 5.12 0.07
N ASN A 28 23.82 5.84 -0.90
CA ASN A 28 23.15 5.28 -2.06
C ASN A 28 23.80 5.75 -3.35
N CYS A 29 23.78 4.89 -4.37
CA CYS A 29 24.16 5.23 -5.73
C CYS A 29 22.98 5.02 -6.69
N VAL A 30 23.13 5.55 -7.90
CA VAL A 30 22.24 5.21 -9.02
C VAL A 30 22.95 4.14 -9.84
N THR A 31 22.34 2.97 -9.98
CA THR A 31 22.87 1.84 -10.76
C THR A 31 22.81 2.14 -12.26
N GLN A 32 23.42 1.30 -13.11
CA GLN A 32 23.37 1.53 -14.56
C GLN A 32 21.95 1.42 -15.14
N TYR A 33 21.02 0.77 -14.44
CA TYR A 33 19.59 0.69 -14.80
C TYR A 33 18.74 1.83 -14.24
N LYS A 34 19.36 2.86 -13.64
CA LYS A 34 18.69 4.00 -12.99
C LYS A 34 17.90 3.61 -11.73
N GLU A 35 18.26 2.49 -11.11
CA GLU A 35 17.71 2.07 -9.82
C GLU A 35 18.59 2.59 -8.67
N THR A 36 18.09 2.51 -7.44
CA THR A 36 18.85 2.97 -6.26
C THR A 36 19.42 1.80 -5.50
N GLY A 37 20.76 1.74 -5.40
CA GLY A 37 21.50 0.69 -4.68
C GLY A 37 22.40 1.28 -3.58
N ALA A 38 23.10 0.42 -2.86
CA ALA A 38 24.08 0.82 -1.85
C ALA A 38 25.38 1.32 -2.50
N ASP A 39 25.88 2.49 -2.11
CA ASP A 39 27.17 2.99 -2.61
C ASP A 39 28.37 2.31 -1.92
N ALA A 40 29.59 2.67 -2.35
CA ALA A 40 30.83 2.12 -1.79
C ALA A 40 31.10 2.51 -0.32
N ASN A 41 30.43 3.55 0.19
CA ASN A 41 30.54 4.03 1.57
C ASN A 41 29.37 3.57 2.46
N ALA A 42 28.45 2.78 1.91
CA ALA A 42 27.27 2.34 2.62
C ALA A 42 27.63 1.56 3.88
N LEU A 43 26.78 1.68 4.90
CA LEU A 43 27.04 1.04 6.18
C LEU A 43 26.89 -0.47 6.03
N LYS A 44 28.03 -1.16 6.17
CA LYS A 44 28.11 -2.62 6.16
C LYS A 44 27.62 -3.19 7.49
N LEU A 45 26.56 -4.00 7.43
CA LEU A 45 26.04 -4.75 8.58
C LEU A 45 26.81 -6.06 8.84
N GLY A 46 27.61 -6.49 7.87
CA GLY A 46 28.37 -7.73 7.89
C GLY A 46 27.63 -8.89 7.21
N TYR A 47 28.07 -10.12 7.50
CA TYR A 47 27.50 -11.30 6.85
C TYR A 47 26.05 -11.57 7.28
N LEU A 48 25.21 -12.00 6.33
CA LEU A 48 23.81 -12.35 6.56
C LEU A 48 23.64 -13.38 7.69
N LYS A 49 24.51 -14.39 7.72
CA LYS A 49 24.54 -15.42 8.79
C LYS A 49 24.70 -14.83 10.19
N ASP A 50 25.51 -13.78 10.32
CA ASP A 50 25.78 -13.13 11.60
C ASP A 50 24.67 -12.15 11.97
N ILE A 51 24.09 -11.46 10.99
CA ILE A 51 22.87 -10.65 11.17
C ILE A 51 21.73 -11.55 11.68
N TYR A 52 21.55 -12.73 11.11
CA TYR A 52 20.55 -13.70 11.55
C TYR A 52 20.79 -14.16 13.00
N ARG A 53 22.03 -14.53 13.36
CA ARG A 53 22.38 -14.89 14.76
C ARG A 53 22.04 -13.76 15.73
N ARG A 54 22.39 -12.52 15.39
CA ARG A 54 22.10 -11.33 16.20
C ARG A 54 20.62 -10.97 16.26
N SER A 55 19.79 -11.40 15.31
CA SER A 55 18.34 -11.10 15.29
C SER A 55 17.56 -11.63 16.50
N SER A 56 18.13 -12.63 17.19
CA SER A 56 17.60 -13.18 18.43
C SER A 56 17.61 -12.15 19.59
N SER A 57 18.56 -11.21 19.59
CA SER A 57 18.75 -10.22 20.66
C SER A 57 18.70 -8.76 20.20
N CYS A 58 19.08 -8.47 18.94
CA CYS A 58 19.10 -7.12 18.36
C CYS A 58 17.82 -6.87 17.54
N PRO A 59 16.98 -5.89 17.92
CA PRO A 59 15.72 -5.61 17.22
C PRO A 59 15.93 -5.12 15.79
N PHE A 60 16.99 -4.34 15.51
CA PHE A 60 17.26 -3.89 14.14
C PHE A 60 17.74 -5.04 13.23
N CYS A 61 18.61 -5.93 13.71
CA CYS A 61 18.98 -7.13 12.95
C CYS A 61 17.74 -7.99 12.64
N ARG A 62 16.79 -8.08 13.57
CA ARG A 62 15.51 -8.76 13.34
C ARG A 62 14.68 -8.11 12.23
N LEU A 63 14.60 -6.77 12.20
CA LEU A 63 13.93 -6.05 11.12
C LEU A 63 14.60 -6.29 9.77
N VAL A 64 15.93 -6.27 9.72
CA VAL A 64 16.69 -6.54 8.48
C VAL A 64 16.38 -7.95 7.94
N VAL A 65 16.45 -8.98 8.79
CA VAL A 65 16.10 -10.36 8.40
C VAL A 65 14.66 -10.44 7.89
N MET A 66 13.70 -9.83 8.60
CA MET A 66 12.30 -9.82 8.20
C MET A 66 12.07 -9.11 6.86
N ALA A 67 12.78 -8.00 6.61
CA ALA A 67 12.69 -7.24 5.37
C ALA A 67 13.24 -8.04 4.18
N ILE A 68 14.37 -8.71 4.35
CA ILE A 68 14.95 -9.60 3.32
C ILE A 68 13.97 -10.74 3.00
N CYS A 69 13.39 -11.37 4.02
CA CYS A 69 12.56 -12.56 3.80
C CYS A 69 11.19 -12.26 3.19
N ARG A 70 10.66 -11.04 3.37
CA ARG A 70 9.35 -10.64 2.82
C ARG A 70 9.38 -10.10 1.39
N ASN A 71 10.56 -9.81 0.85
CA ASN A 71 10.71 -9.26 -0.50
C ASN A 71 10.74 -10.35 -1.60
N ASP A 72 10.67 -11.63 -1.25
CA ASP A 72 10.51 -12.71 -2.24
C ASP A 72 9.08 -12.68 -2.81
N ALA A 73 8.95 -12.61 -4.13
CA ALA A 73 7.67 -12.73 -4.82
C ALA A 73 7.00 -14.10 -4.58
N SER A 74 7.77 -15.09 -4.12
CA SER A 74 7.23 -16.34 -3.61
C SER A 74 6.92 -16.17 -2.11
N TRP A 75 5.64 -16.01 -1.77
CA TRP A 75 5.09 -16.09 -0.40
C TRP A 75 5.28 -17.48 0.26
N SER A 76 6.23 -18.27 -0.22
CA SER A 76 6.42 -19.70 0.02
C SER A 76 7.45 -20.01 1.10
N PHE A 77 8.30 -19.05 1.46
CA PHE A 77 9.38 -19.25 2.43
C PHE A 77 9.17 -18.44 3.71
N THR A 78 9.24 -19.10 4.85
CA THR A 78 9.42 -18.46 6.16
C THR A 78 10.85 -17.91 6.27
N PRO A 79 11.10 -16.91 7.16
CA PRO A 79 12.45 -16.39 7.37
C PRO A 79 13.49 -17.48 7.66
N ASP A 80 13.11 -18.51 8.42
CA ASP A 80 13.99 -19.64 8.72
C ASP A 80 14.26 -20.52 7.49
N GLN A 81 13.32 -20.66 6.56
CA GLN A 81 13.51 -21.42 5.32
C GLN A 81 14.37 -20.69 4.29
N ARG A 82 14.26 -19.36 4.20
CA ARG A 82 15.13 -18.56 3.31
C ARG A 82 16.54 -18.46 3.87
N VAL A 83 16.66 -18.19 5.16
CA VAL A 83 17.94 -18.27 5.86
C VAL A 83 18.53 -19.67 5.71
N ALA A 84 17.76 -20.75 5.82
CA ALA A 84 18.28 -22.09 5.56
C ALA A 84 18.73 -22.27 4.10
N ALA A 85 17.93 -21.86 3.10
CA ALA A 85 18.26 -22.00 1.69
C ALA A 85 19.55 -21.25 1.29
N ASP A 86 19.73 -20.01 1.75
CA ASP A 86 20.92 -19.18 1.46
C ASP A 86 22.13 -19.58 2.34
N LEU A 87 21.91 -20.27 3.47
CA LEU A 87 23.00 -20.80 4.32
C LEU A 87 23.47 -22.21 3.93
N HIS A 88 22.85 -22.86 2.94
CA HIS A 88 23.19 -24.22 2.53
C HIS A 88 24.35 -24.31 1.52
N GLU A 89 24.73 -23.19 0.90
CA GLU A 89 25.98 -23.06 0.16
C GLU A 89 26.92 -22.15 0.96
N GLU A 90 28.24 -22.36 0.87
CA GLU A 90 29.25 -21.64 1.64
C GLU A 90 29.38 -20.14 1.27
N GLU A 91 28.30 -19.53 0.77
CA GLU A 91 28.26 -18.17 0.25
C GLU A 91 28.37 -17.15 1.38
N GLN A 92 29.41 -16.33 1.27
CA GLN A 92 29.65 -15.24 2.19
C GLN A 92 28.87 -14.01 1.75
N ILE A 93 27.54 -14.07 1.91
CA ILE A 93 26.67 -12.93 1.59
C ILE A 93 26.85 -11.85 2.65
N GLU A 94 27.25 -10.67 2.21
CA GLU A 94 27.38 -9.46 3.01
C GLU A 94 26.19 -8.54 2.78
N CYS A 95 25.79 -7.80 3.82
CA CYS A 95 24.68 -6.87 3.72
C CYS A 95 25.08 -5.43 4.08
N TRP A 96 24.45 -4.49 3.38
CA TRP A 96 24.59 -3.06 3.59
C TRP A 96 23.22 -2.41 3.76
N ILE A 97 23.20 -1.25 4.43
CA ILE A 97 22.04 -0.37 4.45
C ILE A 97 22.36 0.95 3.76
N TYR A 98 21.34 1.50 3.11
CA TYR A 98 21.40 2.80 2.46
C TYR A 98 20.06 3.51 2.59
N SER A 99 20.00 4.80 2.31
CA SER A 99 18.75 5.54 2.26
C SER A 99 18.44 6.04 0.86
N TYR A 100 17.19 5.86 0.44
CA TYR A 100 16.70 6.33 -0.85
C TYR A 100 15.37 7.08 -0.69
N CYS A 101 15.13 8.03 -1.59
CA CYS A 101 13.86 8.74 -1.67
C CYS A 101 12.79 7.76 -2.17
N PHE A 102 11.82 7.44 -1.31
CA PHE A 102 10.71 6.55 -1.65
C PHE A 102 9.55 7.32 -2.27
N ALA A 103 9.23 8.49 -1.72
CA ALA A 103 8.13 9.33 -2.19
C ALA A 103 8.47 10.81 -2.05
N ASP A 104 7.91 11.60 -2.96
CA ASP A 104 7.97 13.05 -2.96
C ASP A 104 6.54 13.55 -3.16
N TYR A 105 6.01 14.34 -2.22
CA TYR A 105 4.62 14.81 -2.27
C TYR A 105 4.32 15.61 -3.53
N ASN A 106 5.24 16.51 -3.88
CA ASN A 106 5.14 17.35 -5.06
C ASN A 106 6.52 17.51 -5.73
N PRO A 107 6.94 16.55 -6.58
CA PRO A 107 8.29 16.56 -7.17
C PRO A 107 8.56 17.76 -8.08
N GLU A 108 7.51 18.48 -8.51
CA GLU A 108 7.61 19.70 -9.31
C GLU A 108 7.89 20.95 -8.46
N GLU A 109 7.67 20.90 -7.14
CA GLU A 109 7.81 22.03 -6.24
C GLU A 109 9.16 21.98 -5.50
N PRO A 110 10.02 23.01 -5.67
CA PRO A 110 11.28 23.09 -4.96
C PRO A 110 11.07 23.11 -3.44
N GLY A 111 11.66 22.14 -2.75
CA GLY A 111 11.55 22.03 -1.29
C GLY A 111 10.38 21.17 -0.81
N SER A 112 9.65 20.51 -1.73
CA SER A 112 8.67 19.49 -1.37
C SER A 112 9.26 18.45 -0.40
N GLU A 113 8.44 18.06 0.58
CA GLU A 113 8.85 17.10 1.59
C GLU A 113 9.01 15.71 0.97
N LYS A 114 10.23 15.18 1.11
CA LYS A 114 10.60 13.84 0.67
C LYS A 114 10.53 12.86 1.83
N VAL A 115 10.08 11.65 1.51
CA VAL A 115 10.01 10.52 2.43
C VAL A 115 11.02 9.47 2.00
N TYR A 116 11.79 8.99 2.98
CA TYR A 116 12.91 8.09 2.76
C TYR A 116 12.64 6.72 3.38
N ARG A 117 13.24 5.69 2.78
CA ARG A 117 13.26 4.33 3.32
C ARG A 117 14.70 3.88 3.48
N ILE A 118 14.91 2.95 4.41
CA ILE A 118 16.18 2.22 4.50
C ILE A 118 16.10 1.07 3.49
N GLY A 119 16.93 1.10 2.46
CA GLY A 119 17.17 -0.04 1.57
C GLY A 119 18.19 -1.00 2.18
N ILE A 120 18.06 -2.28 1.87
CA ILE A 120 18.99 -3.33 2.26
C ILE A 120 19.56 -3.91 0.97
N ALA A 121 20.87 -3.82 0.83
CA ALA A 121 21.61 -4.46 -0.25
C ALA A 121 22.28 -5.74 0.26
N ALA A 122 22.40 -6.76 -0.59
CA ALA A 122 23.17 -7.97 -0.30
C ALA A 122 23.98 -8.41 -1.53
N ARG A 123 25.24 -8.79 -1.31
CA ARG A 123 26.18 -9.20 -2.37
C ARG A 123 27.11 -10.30 -1.87
N GLN A 124 27.72 -11.06 -2.77
CA GLN A 124 28.79 -11.97 -2.39
C GLN A 124 30.07 -11.17 -2.07
N SER A 125 30.84 -11.63 -1.08
CA SER A 125 32.04 -10.92 -0.60
C SER A 125 33.16 -10.76 -1.64
N GLU A 126 33.10 -11.44 -2.79
CA GLU A 126 34.12 -11.35 -3.85
C GLU A 126 33.78 -10.30 -4.93
N ASP A 127 32.58 -9.71 -4.89
CA ASP A 127 32.13 -8.71 -5.87
C ASP A 127 32.46 -7.28 -5.39
N ASP A 128 33.55 -6.71 -5.92
CA ASP A 128 34.03 -5.36 -5.58
C ASP A 128 33.16 -4.22 -6.15
N LEU A 129 32.20 -4.50 -7.03
CA LEU A 129 31.36 -3.51 -7.70
C LEU A 129 29.89 -3.69 -7.33
N PRO A 130 29.12 -2.59 -7.16
CA PRO A 130 27.68 -2.69 -6.96
C PRO A 130 27.05 -3.40 -8.16
N GLU A 131 26.58 -4.63 -7.95
CA GLU A 131 25.76 -5.33 -8.92
C GLU A 131 24.38 -4.69 -9.01
N ASP A 132 23.77 -4.84 -10.17
CA ASP A 132 22.55 -4.11 -10.54
C ASP A 132 21.25 -4.57 -9.86
N ASP A 133 21.30 -5.69 -9.13
CA ASP A 133 20.14 -6.31 -8.47
C ASP A 133 20.46 -6.67 -7.01
N ASP A 134 21.24 -5.83 -6.34
CA ASP A 134 21.65 -6.06 -4.95
C ASP A 134 20.54 -5.76 -3.92
N PHE A 135 19.44 -5.13 -4.34
CA PHE A 135 18.33 -4.78 -3.47
C PHE A 135 17.57 -6.03 -3.01
N VAL A 136 17.63 -6.32 -1.71
CA VAL A 136 16.96 -7.49 -1.13
C VAL A 136 15.82 -7.16 -0.18
N GLY A 137 15.63 -5.89 0.19
CA GLY A 137 14.49 -5.48 0.99
C GLY A 137 14.53 -4.02 1.44
N SER A 138 13.44 -3.55 2.05
CA SER A 138 13.37 -2.20 2.60
C SER A 138 12.67 -2.14 3.95
N ILE A 139 13.02 -1.13 4.74
CA ILE A 139 12.41 -0.80 6.03
C ILE A 139 11.82 0.60 5.92
N GLN A 140 10.56 0.74 6.32
CA GLN A 140 9.82 2.00 6.30
C GLN A 140 9.45 2.42 7.72
N LEU A 141 9.61 3.71 8.00
CA LEU A 141 9.22 4.30 9.28
C LEU A 141 7.69 4.35 9.41
N LEU A 142 7.18 4.14 10.63
CA LEU A 142 5.76 4.25 10.92
C LEU A 142 5.31 5.71 10.88
N ALA A 143 4.07 5.95 10.44
CA ALA A 143 3.48 7.27 10.34
C ALA A 143 3.46 8.00 11.70
N GLU A 144 3.15 7.29 12.78
CA GLU A 144 3.13 7.84 14.13
C GLU A 144 4.53 8.25 14.61
N ASP A 145 5.57 7.52 14.19
CA ASP A 145 6.96 7.81 14.52
C ASP A 145 7.56 8.92 13.67
N ALA A 146 7.03 9.16 12.46
CA ALA A 146 7.46 10.25 11.58
C ALA A 146 7.34 11.63 12.29
N ARG A 147 6.31 11.80 13.12
CA ARG A 147 6.14 13.03 13.91
C ARG A 147 7.27 13.27 14.91
N GLN A 148 7.87 12.20 15.44
CA GLN A 148 8.97 12.31 16.41
C GLN A 148 10.25 12.89 15.78
N ILE A 149 10.39 12.78 14.46
CA ILE A 149 11.49 13.34 13.68
C ILE A 149 11.07 14.59 12.88
N ASN A 150 9.98 15.24 13.30
CA ASN A 150 9.41 16.45 12.65
C ASN A 150 9.10 16.26 11.16
N ARG A 151 8.53 15.11 10.80
CA ARG A 151 8.10 14.78 9.44
C ARG A 151 6.58 14.58 9.35
N SER A 152 6.06 14.77 8.14
CA SER A 152 4.68 14.44 7.80
C SER A 152 4.42 12.94 7.90
N GLU A 153 3.18 12.57 8.21
CA GLU A 153 2.75 11.17 8.24
C GLU A 153 2.48 10.58 6.85
N LEU A 154 2.48 11.42 5.81
CA LEU A 154 2.22 10.99 4.43
C LEU A 154 3.33 10.05 3.95
N PHE A 155 2.96 9.07 3.14
CA PHE A 155 3.85 8.05 2.57
C PHE A 155 4.67 7.21 3.57
N HIS A 156 4.29 7.18 4.84
CA HIS A 156 4.88 6.31 5.87
C HIS A 156 4.03 5.04 6.09
N GLY A 157 4.64 4.02 6.73
CA GLY A 157 3.94 2.77 7.04
C GLY A 157 2.91 2.96 8.14
N ARG A 158 1.79 2.23 8.09
CA ARG A 158 0.77 2.23 9.16
C ARG A 158 0.51 0.80 9.59
N ILE A 159 0.36 0.59 10.89
CA ILE A 159 -0.13 -0.68 11.41
C ILE A 159 -1.61 -0.76 11.08
N VAL A 160 -2.02 -1.77 10.33
CA VAL A 160 -3.42 -2.00 9.97
C VAL A 160 -4.06 -2.85 11.07
N ASP A 161 -5.08 -2.30 11.73
CA ASP A 161 -5.96 -3.08 12.60
C ASP A 161 -6.77 -4.05 11.72
N THR A 162 -6.57 -5.35 11.95
CA THR A 162 -7.22 -6.41 11.16
C THR A 162 -8.68 -6.62 11.53
N THR A 163 -9.16 -5.97 12.59
CA THR A 163 -10.53 -6.11 13.10
C THR A 163 -11.42 -4.91 12.75
N LYS A 164 -10.81 -3.75 12.48
CA LYS A 164 -11.55 -2.51 12.24
C LYS A 164 -10.86 -1.62 11.23
N VAL A 165 -11.63 -1.15 10.25
CA VAL A 165 -11.19 -0.12 9.30
C VAL A 165 -11.35 1.27 9.92
N ASP A 166 -10.34 2.12 9.79
CA ASP A 166 -10.42 3.54 10.16
C ASP A 166 -11.07 4.35 9.03
N MET A 167 -12.40 4.44 9.06
CA MET A 167 -13.16 5.20 8.08
C MET A 167 -12.91 6.71 8.15
N ASN A 168 -12.48 7.25 9.31
CA ASN A 168 -12.12 8.67 9.38
C ASN A 168 -10.85 8.96 8.60
N LEU A 169 -9.87 8.05 8.67
CA LEU A 169 -8.64 8.15 7.88
C LEU A 169 -8.94 8.03 6.38
N ALA A 170 -9.78 7.07 5.98
CA ALA A 170 -10.21 6.92 4.58
C ALA A 170 -10.91 8.18 4.05
N SER A 171 -11.85 8.74 4.80
CA SER A 171 -12.53 10.00 4.45
C SER A 171 -11.56 11.17 4.38
N ASN A 172 -10.56 11.24 5.27
CA ASN A 172 -9.54 12.28 5.23
C ASN A 172 -8.65 12.16 3.98
N TRP A 173 -8.26 10.94 3.57
CA TRP A 173 -7.51 10.73 2.33
C TRP A 173 -8.31 11.12 1.08
N LEU A 174 -9.60 10.77 1.04
CA LEU A 174 -10.48 11.20 -0.05
C LEU A 174 -10.56 12.73 -0.11
N ARG A 175 -10.75 13.39 1.05
CA ARG A 175 -10.76 14.86 1.12
C ARG A 175 -9.44 15.47 0.63
N ILE A 176 -8.29 14.95 1.04
CA ILE A 176 -6.98 15.44 0.59
C ILE A 176 -6.88 15.32 -0.95
N CYS A 177 -7.28 14.17 -1.50
CA CYS A 177 -7.29 13.94 -2.94
C CYS A 177 -8.09 15.02 -3.68
N GLU A 178 -9.27 15.35 -3.18
CA GLU A 178 -10.19 16.32 -3.78
C GLU A 178 -9.78 17.78 -3.54
N SER A 179 -9.17 18.10 -2.39
CA SER A 179 -8.87 19.50 -2.06
C SER A 179 -7.44 19.93 -2.39
N GLU A 180 -6.50 18.99 -2.57
CA GLU A 180 -5.06 19.31 -2.63
C GLU A 180 -4.38 18.85 -3.92
N HIS A 181 -4.85 17.77 -4.57
CA HIS A 181 -4.18 17.25 -5.77
C HIS A 181 -4.63 17.92 -7.07
N GLY A 182 -5.79 18.59 -7.08
CA GLY A 182 -6.35 19.30 -8.22
C GLY A 182 -6.28 18.48 -9.51
N ASP A 183 -5.71 19.06 -10.56
CA ASP A 183 -5.54 18.45 -11.89
C ASP A 183 -4.87 17.05 -11.90
N LYS A 184 -4.09 16.68 -10.88
CA LYS A 184 -3.45 15.35 -10.82
C LYS A 184 -4.46 14.22 -10.57
N CYS A 185 -5.58 14.53 -9.93
CA CYS A 185 -6.63 13.55 -9.59
C CYS A 185 -7.98 13.88 -10.24
N GLU A 186 -8.29 15.17 -10.45
CA GLU A 186 -9.57 15.63 -10.97
C GLU A 186 -9.64 15.68 -12.50
N LYS A 187 -8.50 15.66 -13.21
CA LYS A 187 -8.53 15.53 -14.67
C LYS A 187 -9.00 14.15 -15.05
N LEU A 188 -10.21 14.11 -15.62
CA LEU A 188 -10.66 12.98 -16.41
C LEU A 188 -9.58 12.66 -17.45
N GLY A 189 -9.15 11.39 -17.51
CA GLY A 189 -8.05 10.97 -18.37
C GLY A 189 -8.30 11.31 -19.86
N PRO A 190 -7.27 11.21 -20.73
CA PRO A 190 -7.34 11.65 -22.14
C PRO A 190 -8.42 10.95 -23.00
N ALA A 191 -9.11 9.93 -22.47
CA ALA A 191 -10.33 9.37 -23.06
C ALA A 191 -11.55 10.32 -22.97
N PHE A 192 -11.46 11.38 -22.18
CA PHE A 192 -12.46 12.44 -21.99
C PHE A 192 -12.03 13.69 -22.75
N ASP A 193 -12.05 13.62 -24.08
CA ASP A 193 -11.69 14.71 -25.01
C ASP A 193 -12.79 15.78 -25.15
N GLY A 194 -13.59 16.01 -24.11
CA GLY A 194 -14.71 16.96 -24.16
C GLY A 194 -15.87 16.51 -25.04
N ARG A 195 -15.93 15.22 -25.43
CA ARG A 195 -17.19 14.62 -25.87
C ARG A 195 -18.17 14.67 -24.71
N ASP A 196 -19.35 15.24 -24.96
CA ASP A 196 -20.50 15.15 -24.06
C ASP A 196 -20.76 13.68 -23.75
N MET A 197 -20.23 13.20 -22.61
CA MET A 197 -20.52 11.86 -22.14
C MET A 197 -21.92 11.93 -21.57
N HIS A 198 -22.89 11.75 -22.45
CA HIS A 198 -24.27 11.61 -22.04
C HIS A 198 -24.43 10.27 -21.35
N LEU A 199 -24.28 10.27 -20.03
CA LEU A 199 -24.61 9.15 -19.17
C LEU A 199 -26.13 9.01 -19.15
N TYR A 200 -26.70 8.31 -20.12
CA TYR A 200 -28.13 8.01 -20.12
C TYR A 200 -28.40 6.77 -19.28
N ASN A 201 -29.52 6.77 -18.55
CA ASN A 201 -29.97 5.60 -17.77
C ASN A 201 -28.92 5.03 -16.79
N LEU A 202 -28.15 5.89 -16.13
CA LEU A 202 -27.18 5.44 -15.13
C LEU A 202 -27.92 4.75 -13.97
N ILE A 203 -27.66 3.47 -13.78
CA ILE A 203 -28.20 2.67 -12.67
C ILE A 203 -27.17 2.65 -11.55
N LEU A 204 -27.62 2.89 -10.32
CA LEU A 204 -26.78 2.95 -9.12
C LEU A 204 -27.49 2.25 -7.97
N ILE A 205 -26.76 1.95 -6.91
CA ILE A 205 -27.31 1.54 -5.63
C ILE A 205 -27.34 2.77 -4.73
N ASP A 206 -28.52 3.14 -4.22
CA ASP A 206 -28.64 4.06 -3.09
C ASP A 206 -28.37 3.28 -1.80
N VAL A 207 -27.18 3.45 -1.23
CA VAL A 207 -26.73 2.66 -0.07
C VAL A 207 -27.46 3.05 1.22
N LYS A 208 -28.08 4.23 1.27
CA LYS A 208 -28.81 4.73 2.46
C LYS A 208 -30.23 4.17 2.52
N ASN A 209 -30.86 4.00 1.36
CA ASN A 209 -32.23 3.48 1.24
C ASN A 209 -32.29 2.03 0.73
N LEU A 210 -31.13 1.41 0.45
CA LEU A 210 -30.96 0.02 0.01
C LEU A 210 -31.88 -0.36 -1.16
N TYR A 211 -31.74 0.34 -2.28
CA TYR A 211 -32.44 0.02 -3.53
C TYR A 211 -31.63 0.44 -4.76
N ILE A 212 -32.04 -0.04 -5.92
CA ILE A 212 -31.50 0.42 -7.20
C ILE A 212 -32.15 1.74 -7.58
N PHE A 213 -31.32 2.75 -7.81
CA PHE A 213 -31.69 4.07 -8.27
C PHE A 213 -31.33 4.23 -9.75
N GLN A 214 -32.36 4.36 -10.59
CA GLN A 214 -32.17 4.78 -11.98
C GLN A 214 -32.13 6.31 -12.04
N THR A 215 -30.99 6.85 -12.44
CA THR A 215 -30.73 8.29 -12.42
C THR A 215 -31.50 8.98 -13.55
N PRO A 216 -32.17 10.12 -13.30
CA PRO A 216 -32.67 10.98 -14.36
C PRO A 216 -31.53 11.47 -15.26
N ASP A 217 -31.76 11.52 -16.57
CA ASP A 217 -30.71 11.84 -17.55
C ASP A 217 -30.08 13.24 -17.31
N GLU A 218 -30.84 14.19 -16.75
CA GLU A 218 -30.36 15.54 -16.44
C GLU A 218 -29.36 15.57 -15.27
N LEU A 219 -29.41 14.55 -14.39
CA LEU A 219 -28.56 14.48 -13.20
C LEU A 219 -27.33 13.60 -13.40
N ALA A 220 -27.36 12.67 -14.36
CA ALA A 220 -26.35 11.64 -14.51
C ALA A 220 -24.92 12.18 -14.71
N ALA A 221 -24.77 13.34 -15.37
CA ALA A 221 -23.47 13.97 -15.58
C ALA A 221 -22.87 14.66 -14.34
N THR A 222 -23.69 14.94 -13.32
CA THR A 222 -23.28 15.66 -12.10
C THR A 222 -23.36 14.83 -10.84
N LEU A 223 -23.89 13.61 -10.95
CA LEU A 223 -24.08 12.75 -9.80
C LEU A 223 -22.75 12.17 -9.34
N ARG A 224 -22.45 12.35 -8.05
CA ARG A 224 -21.30 11.75 -7.39
C ARG A 224 -21.63 10.33 -6.97
N PHE A 225 -20.78 9.37 -7.35
CA PHE A 225 -20.89 7.98 -6.96
C PHE A 225 -19.52 7.33 -6.84
N ILE A 226 -19.45 6.23 -6.08
CA ILE A 226 -18.26 5.39 -5.95
C ILE A 226 -18.44 4.15 -6.83
N CYS A 227 -17.38 3.72 -7.52
CA CYS A 227 -17.37 2.46 -8.26
C CYS A 227 -16.65 1.37 -7.46
N LEU A 228 -17.25 0.19 -7.38
CA LEU A 228 -16.56 -1.01 -6.91
C LEU A 228 -15.85 -1.69 -8.08
N SER A 229 -14.52 -1.81 -7.99
CA SER A 229 -13.73 -2.69 -8.86
C SER A 229 -13.42 -3.99 -8.10
N TYR A 230 -13.89 -5.12 -8.61
CA TYR A 230 -13.76 -6.42 -7.94
C TYR A 230 -13.74 -7.57 -8.94
N CYS A 231 -13.20 -8.71 -8.52
CA CYS A 231 -13.28 -9.95 -9.29
C CYS A 231 -14.59 -10.67 -9.00
N TRP A 232 -15.24 -11.16 -10.05
CA TRP A 232 -16.47 -11.93 -9.90
C TRP A 232 -16.19 -13.25 -9.16
N PRO A 233 -17.09 -13.66 -8.25
CA PRO A 233 -16.96 -14.96 -7.62
C PRO A 233 -17.10 -16.09 -8.67
N PRO A 234 -16.50 -17.27 -8.45
CA PRO A 234 -16.60 -18.40 -9.39
C PRO A 234 -18.05 -18.88 -9.62
N LYS A 235 -18.93 -18.65 -8.64
CA LYS A 235 -20.37 -18.93 -8.75
C LYS A 235 -21.08 -17.68 -9.22
N LYS A 236 -22.10 -17.86 -10.07
CA LYS A 236 -22.93 -16.75 -10.58
C LYS A 236 -23.52 -15.95 -9.40
N PRO A 237 -23.16 -14.66 -9.23
CA PRO A 237 -23.68 -13.85 -8.14
C PRO A 237 -25.16 -13.50 -8.38
N PHE A 238 -25.82 -12.93 -7.36
CA PHE A 238 -27.08 -12.22 -7.58
C PHE A 238 -26.81 -11.02 -8.49
N MET A 239 -27.63 -10.87 -9.53
CA MET A 239 -27.46 -9.85 -10.55
C MET A 239 -28.77 -9.13 -10.80
N LEU A 240 -28.64 -7.88 -11.25
CA LEU A 240 -29.73 -7.19 -11.87
C LEU A 240 -30.06 -7.85 -13.22
N THR A 241 -31.35 -7.98 -13.50
CA THR A 241 -31.90 -8.55 -14.73
C THR A 241 -33.19 -7.80 -15.08
N GLN A 242 -33.65 -7.89 -16.31
CA GLN A 242 -34.97 -7.36 -16.69
C GLN A 242 -36.11 -7.92 -15.82
N ALA A 243 -35.97 -9.14 -15.29
CA ALA A 243 -37.02 -9.80 -14.51
C ALA A 243 -37.16 -9.27 -13.08
N ASN A 244 -36.08 -8.76 -12.47
CA ASN A 244 -36.08 -8.24 -11.09
C ASN A 244 -35.89 -6.72 -11.02
N PHE A 245 -35.74 -6.03 -12.16
CA PHE A 245 -35.51 -4.58 -12.19
C PHE A 245 -36.61 -3.78 -11.48
N SER A 246 -37.88 -4.05 -11.77
CA SER A 246 -39.01 -3.33 -11.16
C SER A 246 -39.13 -3.54 -9.65
N GLU A 247 -38.75 -4.73 -9.16
CA GLU A 247 -38.66 -5.05 -7.73
C GLU A 247 -37.53 -4.25 -7.08
N LEU A 248 -36.35 -4.24 -7.71
CA LEU A 248 -35.16 -3.59 -7.16
C LEU A 248 -35.22 -2.05 -7.18
N LEU A 249 -36.13 -1.46 -7.96
CA LEU A 249 -36.43 -0.02 -7.90
C LEU A 249 -37.21 0.39 -6.64
N GLN A 250 -37.75 -0.56 -5.87
CA GLN A 250 -38.47 -0.25 -4.62
C GLN A 250 -37.49 0.01 -3.48
N LYS A 251 -37.72 1.06 -2.69
CA LYS A 251 -36.93 1.37 -1.49
C LYS A 251 -36.88 0.17 -0.54
N GLY A 252 -35.69 -0.15 -0.02
CA GLY A 252 -35.45 -1.31 0.84
C GLY A 252 -35.39 -2.67 0.13
N SER A 253 -35.55 -2.71 -1.21
CA SER A 253 -35.55 -3.99 -1.94
C SER A 253 -34.25 -4.79 -1.80
N ILE A 254 -33.10 -4.11 -1.71
CA ILE A 254 -31.79 -4.75 -1.54
C ILE A 254 -31.62 -5.33 -0.13
N GLU A 255 -32.27 -4.78 0.89
CA GLU A 255 -32.18 -5.27 2.27
C GLU A 255 -32.52 -6.77 2.35
N SER A 256 -33.59 -7.18 1.68
CA SER A 256 -34.02 -8.59 1.59
C SER A 256 -33.08 -9.49 0.78
N LYS A 257 -32.13 -8.91 0.03
CA LYS A 257 -31.19 -9.60 -0.86
C LYS A 257 -29.76 -9.56 -0.36
N MET A 258 -29.47 -8.90 0.77
CA MET A 258 -28.10 -8.73 1.28
C MET A 258 -27.36 -10.07 1.35
N GLU A 259 -27.98 -11.13 1.88
CA GLU A 259 -27.36 -12.46 1.97
C GLU A 259 -27.10 -13.17 0.62
N LEU A 260 -27.67 -12.65 -0.47
CA LEU A 260 -27.42 -13.16 -1.83
C LEU A 260 -26.28 -12.40 -2.52
N LEU A 261 -25.85 -11.27 -1.97
CA LEU A 261 -24.77 -10.47 -2.51
C LEU A 261 -23.41 -11.06 -2.10
N PRO A 262 -22.42 -11.05 -3.01
CA PRO A 262 -21.03 -11.30 -2.65
C PRO A 262 -20.55 -10.38 -1.51
N ASP A 263 -19.65 -10.90 -0.66
CA ASP A 263 -19.09 -10.16 0.48
C ASP A 263 -18.52 -8.80 0.08
N ALA A 264 -17.76 -8.75 -1.03
CA ALA A 264 -17.21 -7.51 -1.55
C ALA A 264 -18.27 -6.44 -1.85
N ILE A 265 -19.46 -6.82 -2.33
CA ILE A 265 -20.55 -5.88 -2.61
C ILE A 265 -21.19 -5.42 -1.29
N ARG A 266 -21.40 -6.33 -0.33
CA ARG A 266 -21.91 -5.98 1.00
C ARG A 266 -21.00 -5.00 1.72
N ASP A 267 -19.71 -5.30 1.75
CA ASP A 267 -18.69 -4.46 2.35
C ASP A 267 -18.59 -3.11 1.65
N ALA A 268 -18.74 -3.07 0.31
CA ALA A 268 -18.77 -1.82 -0.43
C ALA A 268 -19.99 -0.95 -0.08
N ILE A 269 -21.19 -1.55 0.08
CA ILE A 269 -22.39 -0.81 0.52
C ILE A 269 -22.13 -0.15 1.88
N HIS A 270 -21.58 -0.91 2.84
CA HIS A 270 -21.24 -0.39 4.16
C HIS A 270 -20.14 0.69 4.10
N CYS A 271 -19.06 0.44 3.36
CA CYS A 271 -17.94 1.36 3.19
C CYS A 271 -18.39 2.70 2.59
N VAL A 272 -19.19 2.69 1.52
CA VAL A 272 -19.73 3.90 0.89
C VAL A 272 -20.62 4.68 1.87
N SER A 273 -21.47 3.97 2.62
CA SER A 273 -22.30 4.60 3.66
C SER A 273 -21.45 5.25 4.75
N ASP A 274 -20.42 4.56 5.24
CA ASP A 274 -19.52 5.04 6.30
C ASP A 274 -18.60 6.19 5.84
N LEU A 275 -18.27 6.26 4.55
CA LEU A 275 -17.63 7.43 3.93
C LEU A 275 -18.56 8.64 3.84
N GLY A 276 -19.86 8.48 4.12
CA GLY A 276 -20.88 9.53 4.01
C GLY A 276 -21.47 9.69 2.60
N GLU A 277 -21.02 8.86 1.65
CA GLU A 277 -21.50 8.85 0.27
C GLU A 277 -22.86 8.14 0.15
N THR A 278 -23.50 8.27 -1.01
CA THR A 278 -24.87 7.78 -1.21
C THR A 278 -25.00 6.77 -2.32
N TYR A 279 -24.23 6.93 -3.40
CA TYR A 279 -24.41 6.13 -4.60
C TYR A 279 -23.20 5.25 -4.86
N LEU A 280 -23.48 3.98 -5.09
CA LEU A 280 -22.49 2.96 -5.42
C LEU A 280 -22.84 2.36 -6.78
N TRP A 281 -21.86 2.32 -7.68
CA TRP A 281 -21.93 1.59 -8.94
C TRP A 281 -21.23 0.23 -8.79
N VAL A 282 -21.93 -0.83 -9.15
CA VAL A 282 -21.41 -2.20 -9.19
C VAL A 282 -21.91 -2.88 -10.46
N ASP A 283 -21.01 -3.41 -11.27
CA ASP A 283 -21.33 -3.98 -12.58
C ASP A 283 -22.49 -4.99 -12.57
N SER A 284 -22.54 -5.89 -11.59
CA SER A 284 -23.55 -6.96 -11.49
C SER A 284 -24.93 -6.45 -11.12
N LEU A 285 -25.04 -5.24 -10.55
CA LEU A 285 -26.30 -4.64 -10.08
C LEU A 285 -26.66 -3.34 -10.80
N CYS A 286 -25.76 -2.80 -11.65
CA CYS A 286 -25.94 -1.53 -12.33
C CYS A 286 -25.92 -1.67 -13.86
N ILE A 287 -25.91 -2.90 -14.36
CA ILE A 287 -26.01 -3.25 -15.78
C ILE A 287 -27.11 -4.32 -15.94
N ILE A 288 -27.89 -4.24 -17.02
CA ILE A 288 -28.94 -5.21 -17.37
C ILE A 288 -28.57 -6.02 -18.61
#